data_AF-A0A927ZTN5-F1
#
_entry.id   AF-A0A927ZTN5-F1
#
_cell.length_a   1.000
_cell.length_b   1.000
_cell.length_c   1.000
_cell.angle_alpha   90.00
_cell.angle_beta   90.00
_cell.angle_gamma   90.00
#
_symmetry.space_group_name_H-M   'P 1'
#
loop_
_entity.id
_entity.type
_entity.pdbx_description
1 polymer ?
#
loop_
_entity_poly.entity_id
_entity_poly.type
_entity_poly.pdbx_seq_one_letter_code
_entity_poly.pdbx_strand_id
1 'polypeptide(L)'
;MRIFADEGELIEKYRRLSDEGRARISNQIDCELRIDAEVAAKRQESQRKGIEAAKKAGIHYGRPQTTFPENWDVVYAQWKAQDITADEAAVKLGISKATLYRMEKRRGIKESQTASD
;
A
#
# COMPACT_ATOMS: atom_id res chain seq x y z
N MET A 1 5.66 -18.98 34.36
CA MET A 1 7.12 -19.00 34.19
C MET A 1 7.50 -17.82 33.31
N ARG A 2 8.04 -16.72 33.87
CA ARG A 2 8.49 -15.56 33.07
C ARG A 2 9.86 -15.90 32.49
N ILE A 3 9.94 -16.01 31.17
CA ILE A 3 11.16 -16.45 30.46
C ILE A 3 12.04 -15.24 30.10
N PHE A 4 11.53 -14.01 30.23
CA PHE A 4 12.28 -12.79 29.94
C PHE A 4 12.50 -11.97 31.21
N ALA A 5 13.74 -11.55 31.44
CA ALA A 5 14.07 -10.59 32.48
C ALA A 5 13.33 -9.27 32.22
N ASP A 6 12.92 -8.59 33.29
CA ASP A 6 12.30 -7.26 33.18
C ASP A 6 13.29 -6.26 32.59
N GLU A 7 12.83 -5.36 31.72
CA GLU A 7 13.68 -4.40 31.02
C GLU A 7 14.45 -3.49 32.00
N GLY A 8 13.81 -3.13 33.12
CA GLY A 8 14.46 -2.39 34.21
C GLY A 8 15.59 -3.18 34.88
N GLU A 9 15.42 -4.49 35.04
CA GLU A 9 16.45 -5.37 35.62
C GLU A 9 17.67 -5.50 34.70
N LEU A 10 17.44 -5.56 33.38
CA LEU A 10 18.49 -5.60 32.35
C LEU A 10 19.30 -4.29 32.32
N ILE A 11 18.62 -3.15 32.39
CA ILE A 11 19.27 -1.82 32.42
C ILE A 11 20.15 -1.69 33.67
N GLU A 12 19.66 -2.12 34.83
CA GLU A 12 20.44 -2.08 36.06
C GLU A 12 21.66 -3.01 36.01
N LYS A 13 21.52 -4.21 35.44
CA LYS A 13 22.67 -5.10 35.20
C LYS A 13 23.69 -4.48 34.25
N TYR A 14 23.24 -3.85 33.16
CA TYR A 14 24.12 -3.18 32.21
C TYR A 14 24.89 -2.02 32.86
N ARG A 15 24.23 -1.20 33.69
CA ARG A 15 24.86 -0.09 34.42
C ARG A 15 25.95 -0.54 35.40
N ARG A 16 25.81 -1.75 35.96
CA ARG A 16 26.77 -2.34 36.91
C ARG A 16 27.99 -2.98 36.25
N LEU A 17 27.99 -3.17 34.92
CA LEU A 17 29.14 -3.70 34.19
C LEU A 17 30.29 -2.70 34.16
N SER A 18 31.52 -3.19 34.00
CA SER A 18 32.67 -2.34 33.72
C SER A 18 32.54 -1.64 32.38
N ASP A 19 33.25 -0.53 32.20
CA ASP A 19 33.24 0.27 30.97
C ASP A 19 33.59 -0.59 29.74
N GLU A 20 34.56 -1.50 29.89
CA GLU A 20 34.94 -2.46 28.84
C GLU A 20 33.83 -3.48 28.53
N GLY A 21 33.11 -3.96 29.55
CA GLY A 21 31.97 -4.85 29.38
C GLY A 21 30.81 -4.18 28.64
N ARG A 22 30.54 -2.91 28.97
CA ARG A 22 29.52 -2.10 28.27
C ARG A 22 29.92 -1.86 26.82
N ALA A 23 31.17 -1.48 26.57
CA ALA A 23 31.68 -1.27 25.21
C ALA A 23 31.58 -2.52 24.32
N ARG A 24 31.85 -3.73 24.86
CA ARG A 24 31.68 -4.97 24.10
C ARG A 24 30.21 -5.23 23.72
N ILE A 25 29.28 -4.99 24.64
CA ILE A 25 27.84 -5.14 24.38
C ILE A 25 27.40 -4.11 23.33
N SER A 26 27.83 -2.84 23.44
CA SER A 26 27.54 -1.81 22.45
C SER A 26 28.06 -2.20 21.07
N ASN A 27 29.33 -2.62 20.96
CA ASN A 27 29.91 -3.04 19.69
C ASN A 27 29.17 -4.24 19.07
N GLN A 28 28.71 -5.18 19.90
CA GLN A 28 27.91 -6.33 19.46
C GLN A 28 26.57 -5.87 18.87
N ILE A 29 25.84 -5.01 19.59
CA ILE A 29 24.56 -4.44 19.14
C ILE A 29 24.75 -3.68 17.82
N ASP A 30 25.78 -2.84 17.73
CA ASP A 30 26.06 -2.06 16.53
C ASP A 30 26.34 -2.96 15.32
N CYS A 31 27.06 -4.07 15.53
CA CYS A 31 27.32 -5.05 14.49
C CYS A 31 26.03 -5.75 14.04
N GLU A 32 25.15 -6.13 14.96
CA GLU A 32 23.84 -6.74 14.66
C GLU A 32 22.96 -5.78 13.87
N LEU A 33 22.82 -4.53 14.32
CA LEU A 33 22.05 -3.49 13.64
C LEU A 33 22.57 -3.22 12.22
N ARG A 34 23.89 -3.25 12.03
CA ARG A 34 24.50 -3.08 10.70
C ARG A 34 24.11 -4.22 9.77
N ILE A 35 24.16 -5.47 10.23
CA ILE A 35 23.76 -6.64 9.44
C ILE A 35 22.29 -6.52 9.03
N ASP A 36 21.41 -6.15 9.95
CA ASP A 36 19.99 -5.98 9.66
C ASP A 36 19.73 -4.88 8.63
N ALA A 37 20.45 -3.76 8.72
CA ALA A 37 20.39 -2.68 7.75
C ALA A 37 20.85 -3.13 6.35
N GLU A 38 21.96 -3.87 6.26
CA GLU A 38 22.47 -4.44 5.01
C GLU A 38 21.46 -5.42 4.39
N VAL A 39 20.87 -6.29 5.20
CA VAL A 39 19.85 -7.25 4.77
C VAL A 39 18.59 -6.52 4.27
N ALA A 40 18.13 -5.49 4.99
CA ALA A 40 16.99 -4.68 4.58
C ALA A 40 17.25 -3.95 3.25
N ALA A 41 18.43 -3.35 3.08
CA ALA A 41 18.83 -2.70 1.85
C ALA A 41 18.84 -3.67 0.66
N LYS A 42 19.39 -4.88 0.84
CA LYS A 42 19.41 -5.92 -0.21
C LYS A 42 18.01 -6.38 -0.61
N ARG A 43 17.10 -6.52 0.37
CA ARG A 43 15.68 -6.85 0.11
C ARG A 43 15.01 -5.76 -0.72
N GLN A 44 15.20 -4.48 -0.37
CA GLN A 44 14.66 -3.35 -1.12
C GLN A 44 15.18 -3.30 -2.56
N GLU A 45 16.49 -3.52 -2.76
CA GLU A 45 17.08 -3.55 -4.10
C GLU A 45 16.49 -4.67 -4.97
N SER A 46 16.34 -5.86 -4.39
CA SER A 46 15.76 -7.02 -5.08
C SER A 46 14.28 -6.79 -5.42
N GLN A 47 13.52 -6.22 -4.48
CA GLN A 47 12.12 -5.86 -4.71
C GLN A 47 11.98 -4.84 -5.83
N ARG A 48 12.84 -3.81 -5.86
CA ARG A 48 12.85 -2.82 -6.95
C ARG A 48 13.11 -3.47 -8.30
N LYS A 49 14.12 -4.35 -8.40
CA LYS A 49 14.41 -5.09 -9.64
C LYS A 49 13.24 -5.97 -10.07
N GLY A 50 12.59 -6.65 -9.12
CA GLY A 50 11.38 -7.45 -9.38
C GLY A 50 10.21 -6.60 -9.89
N ILE A 51 9.99 -5.42 -9.29
CA ILE A 51 8.97 -4.48 -9.75
C ILE A 51 9.27 -3.97 -11.15
N GLU A 52 10.53 -3.63 -11.43
CA GLU A 52 10.94 -3.17 -12.76
C GLU A 52 10.77 -4.26 -13.82
N ALA A 53 11.15 -5.50 -13.51
CA ALA A 53 11.01 -6.63 -14.41
C ALA A 53 9.54 -6.90 -14.76
N ALA A 54 8.65 -6.90 -13.78
CA ALA A 54 7.23 -7.14 -14.04
C ALA A 54 6.52 -5.91 -14.63
N LYS A 55 6.99 -4.68 -14.39
CA LYS A 55 6.59 -3.51 -15.20
C LYS A 55 6.98 -3.69 -16.68
N LYS A 56 8.20 -4.14 -16.98
CA LYS A 56 8.64 -4.45 -18.38
C LYS A 56 7.82 -5.57 -19.01
N ALA A 57 7.40 -6.56 -18.22
CA ALA A 57 6.51 -7.63 -18.66
C ALA A 57 5.04 -7.19 -18.82
N GLY A 58 4.69 -5.93 -18.51
CA GLY A 58 3.33 -5.42 -18.62
C GLY A 58 2.38 -5.90 -17.52
N ILE A 59 2.89 -6.41 -16.40
CA ILE A 59 2.05 -6.86 -15.28
C ILE A 59 1.48 -5.64 -14.55
N HIS A 60 0.15 -5.56 -14.47
CA HIS A 60 -0.53 -4.51 -13.71
C HIS A 60 -0.48 -4.80 -12.21
N TYR A 61 0.08 -3.86 -11.45
CA TYR A 61 0.14 -3.92 -9.99
C TYR A 61 -1.09 -3.32 -9.33
N GLY A 62 -1.36 -3.77 -8.11
CA GLY A 62 -2.42 -3.25 -7.25
C GLY A 62 -3.75 -3.98 -7.40
N ARG A 63 -4.78 -3.44 -6.76
CA ARG A 63 -6.13 -4.02 -6.81
C ARG A 63 -6.68 -3.86 -8.24
N PRO A 64 -7.23 -4.92 -8.85
CA PRO A 64 -7.93 -4.81 -10.13
C PRO A 64 -9.00 -3.72 -10.08
N GLN A 65 -9.10 -2.94 -11.15
CA GLN A 65 -10.12 -1.91 -11.25
C GLN A 65 -11.49 -2.56 -11.39
N THR A 66 -12.48 -2.01 -10.68
CA THR A 66 -13.87 -2.44 -10.81
C THR A 66 -14.34 -2.21 -12.25
N THR A 67 -14.87 -3.26 -12.87
CA THR A 67 -15.52 -3.22 -14.18
C THR A 67 -16.82 -2.41 -14.09
N PHE A 68 -17.27 -1.88 -15.23
CA PHE A 68 -18.57 -1.24 -15.27
C PHE A 68 -19.66 -2.33 -15.17
N PRO A 69 -20.68 -2.16 -14.31
CA PRO A 69 -21.85 -3.04 -14.30
C PRO A 69 -22.60 -3.00 -15.64
N GLU A 70 -23.33 -4.05 -15.99
CA GLU A 70 -24.08 -4.15 -17.26
C GLU A 70 -25.11 -3.02 -17.44
N ASN A 71 -25.72 -2.55 -16.36
CA ASN A 71 -26.70 -1.47 -16.36
C ASN A 71 -26.08 -0.06 -16.23
N TRP A 72 -24.76 0.07 -16.35
CA TRP A 72 -24.04 1.33 -16.17
C TRP A 72 -24.55 2.44 -17.10
N ASP A 73 -24.62 2.19 -18.41
CA ASP A 73 -24.92 3.25 -19.39
C ASP A 73 -26.33 3.81 -19.22
N VAL A 74 -27.30 2.96 -18.90
CA VAL A 74 -28.69 3.35 -18.66
C VAL A 74 -28.81 4.23 -17.41
N VAL A 75 -28.25 3.77 -16.29
CA VAL A 75 -28.31 4.51 -15.02
C VAL A 75 -27.50 5.80 -15.10
N TYR A 76 -26.36 5.78 -15.80
CA TYR A 76 -25.53 6.96 -16.02
C TYR A 76 -26.25 8.02 -16.87
N ALA A 77 -26.96 7.62 -17.93
CA ALA A 77 -27.74 8.55 -18.75
C ALA A 77 -28.86 9.22 -17.93
N GLN A 78 -29.61 8.45 -17.13
CA GLN A 78 -30.64 8.97 -16.22
C GLN A 78 -30.04 9.93 -15.19
N TRP A 79 -28.89 9.58 -14.61
CA TRP A 79 -28.21 10.43 -13.63
C TRP A 79 -27.68 11.73 -14.26
N LYS A 80 -27.14 11.67 -15.48
CA LYS A 80 -26.68 12.86 -16.22
C LYS A 80 -27.81 13.77 -16.67
N ALA A 81 -28.98 13.20 -17.00
CA ALA A 81 -30.20 13.95 -17.26
C ALA A 81 -30.81 14.57 -15.98
N GLN A 82 -30.25 14.29 -14.80
CA GLN A 82 -30.77 14.67 -13.48
C GLN A 82 -32.12 14.03 -13.12
N ASP A 83 -32.50 12.94 -13.81
CA ASP A 83 -33.74 12.19 -13.55
C ASP A 83 -33.70 11.38 -12.25
N ILE A 84 -32.49 11.00 -11.83
CA ILE A 84 -32.23 10.26 -10.59
C ILE A 84 -31.08 10.92 -9.83
N THR A 85 -31.09 10.76 -8.51
CA THR A 85 -29.98 11.24 -7.66
C THR A 85 -28.77 10.31 -7.73
N ALA A 86 -27.61 10.84 -7.33
CA ALA A 86 -26.38 10.03 -7.24
C ALA A 86 -26.51 8.87 -6.23
N ASP A 87 -27.34 9.03 -5.20
CA ASP A 87 -27.59 7.99 -4.19
C ASP A 87 -28.47 6.87 -4.78
N GLU A 88 -29.52 7.22 -5.51
CA GLU A 88 -30.36 6.24 -6.21
C GLU A 88 -29.60 5.51 -7.32
N ALA A 89 -28.75 6.21 -8.06
CA ALA A 89 -27.88 5.61 -9.07
C ALA A 89 -26.91 4.60 -8.45
N ALA A 90 -26.29 4.96 -7.31
CA ALA A 90 -25.39 4.07 -6.58
C ALA A 90 -26.09 2.79 -6.09
N VAL A 91 -27.32 2.92 -5.56
CA VAL A 91 -28.15 1.79 -5.16
C VAL A 91 -28.53 0.91 -6.34
N LYS A 92 -29.01 1.49 -7.46
CA LYS A 92 -29.37 0.75 -8.69
C LYS A 92 -28.19 -0.02 -9.29
N LEU A 93 -26.98 0.49 -9.13
CA LEU A 93 -25.74 -0.12 -9.64
C LEU A 93 -25.07 -1.06 -8.62
N GLY A 94 -25.54 -1.11 -7.37
CA GLY A 94 -24.92 -1.92 -6.32
C GLY A 94 -23.50 -1.48 -5.95
N ILE A 95 -23.16 -0.21 -6.17
CA ILE A 95 -21.82 0.35 -5.89
C ILE A 95 -21.91 1.50 -4.87
N SER A 96 -20.78 1.85 -4.25
CA SER A 96 -20.74 3.04 -3.41
C SER A 96 -20.80 4.33 -4.24
N LYS A 97 -21.37 5.40 -3.69
CA LYS A 97 -21.37 6.74 -4.29
C LYS A 97 -19.97 7.22 -4.71
N ALA A 98 -18.96 6.91 -3.89
CA ALA A 98 -17.56 7.19 -4.22
C ALA A 98 -17.07 6.42 -5.47
N THR A 99 -17.56 5.20 -5.67
CA THR A 99 -17.25 4.40 -6.87
C THR A 99 -17.96 4.95 -8.10
N LEU A 100 -19.20 5.43 -7.96
CA LEU A 100 -19.95 6.11 -9.03
C LEU A 100 -19.16 7.31 -9.59
N TYR A 101 -18.74 8.26 -8.74
CA TYR A 101 -17.95 9.42 -9.16
C TYR A 101 -16.58 9.04 -9.75
N ARG A 102 -15.90 8.02 -9.19
CA ARG A 102 -14.64 7.51 -9.75
C ARG A 102 -14.84 6.94 -11.17
N MET A 103 -15.93 6.22 -11.39
CA MET A 103 -16.28 5.62 -12.67
C MET A 103 -16.66 6.67 -13.72
N GLU A 104 -17.40 7.71 -13.33
CA GLU A 104 -17.69 8.88 -14.16
C GLU A 104 -16.40 9.59 -14.62
N LYS A 105 -15.51 9.94 -13.68
CA LYS A 105 -14.24 10.58 -14.00
C LYS A 105 -13.40 9.74 -14.95
N ARG A 106 -13.40 8.41 -14.78
CA ARG A 106 -12.71 7.47 -15.69
C ARG A 106 -13.29 7.49 -17.10
N ARG A 107 -14.61 7.67 -17.26
CA ARG A 107 -15.26 7.78 -18.58
C ARG A 107 -14.82 9.05 -19.32
N GLY A 108 -14.84 10.21 -18.64
CA GLY A 108 -14.40 11.48 -19.25
C GLY A 108 -12.94 11.50 -19.70
N ILE A 109 -12.07 10.73 -19.04
CA ILE A 109 -10.65 10.55 -19.46
C ILE A 109 -10.53 9.66 -20.71
N LYS A 110 -11.42 8.67 -20.88
CA LYS A 110 -11.42 7.83 -22.08
C LYS A 110 -11.90 8.58 -23.32
N GLU A 111 -12.93 9.42 -23.18
CA GLU A 111 -13.49 10.20 -24.29
C GLU A 111 -12.49 11.23 -24.86
N SER A 112 -11.56 11.76 -24.04
CA SER A 112 -10.52 12.68 -24.49
C SER A 112 -9.29 12.03 -25.13
N GLN A 113 -9.09 10.72 -24.94
CA GLN A 113 -7.98 9.96 -25.54
C GLN A 113 -8.35 9.31 -26.87
N THR A 114 -9.63 9.05 -27.13
CA THR A 114 -10.12 8.53 -28.42
C THR A 114 -10.33 9.58 -29.50
N ALA A 115 -10.14 10.87 -29.21
CA ALA A 115 -10.30 11.98 -30.15
C ALA A 115 -8.98 12.46 -30.80
N SER A 116 -7.87 11.75 -30.57
CA SER A 116 -6.53 12.10 -31.07
C SER A 116 -5.78 10.94 -31.75
N ASP A 117 -6.47 9.84 -32.07
CA ASP A 117 -5.98 8.75 -32.93
C ASP A 117 -6.77 8.73 -34.25
#